data_AF-A0A4Y8LLE3-F1
#
_entry.id   AF-A0A4Y8LLE3-F1
#
_cell.length_a   1.000
_cell.length_b   1.000
_cell.length_c   1.000
_cell.angle_alpha   90.00
_cell.angle_beta   90.00
_cell.angle_gamma   90.00
#
_symmetry.space_group_name_H-M   'P 1'
#
loop_
_entity.id
_entity.type
_entity.pdbx_description
1 polymer ?
#
loop_
_entity_poly.entity_id
_entity_poly.type
_entity_poly.pdbx_seq_one_letter_code
_entity_poly.pdbx_strand_id
1 'polypeptide(L)'
;MNKKWASSLLVSAVITGLTLWGGVAIKEYVAGSITEEPSYLANSQLDEDEENFLSQLSMTREEALFEAQQKVIQIETPIGSIGSGFIYNTEGAIITNAHVVANASEVTVITADSARYTGNVIGISDTTDVAVIQVDELAGREPMELETEKDAELLDQVLTLGSPLGFQNTVTSGVIDGTNRSFAIEPFKYENIDQFTAAISPGNSGGPLLDANSMKVIGINSAEEPDQNLGYSIPIADVTEMVDNWIENPMDELPEFDQYADQPSDFVTPTMEEQALYIAQYYLSSIEFGDYVTAYSLLGVSMQEEYTFSEYKDYFQNLLSISLKSSDSFVVSGEVEVRASVEKEELINNKRESTLYNYRFLISQENGQYKIKRLEFSEE
;
A
#
# COMPACT_ATOMS: atom_id res chain seq x y z
N MET A 1 -12.08 35.35 55.70
CA MET A 1 -11.77 34.99 54.29
C MET A 1 -11.52 36.26 53.50
N ASN A 2 -10.38 36.38 52.84
CA ASN A 2 -9.85 37.66 52.35
C ASN A 2 -10.68 38.17 51.16
N LYS A 3 -11.23 39.40 51.24
CA LYS A 3 -12.23 39.92 50.28
C LYS A 3 -11.75 39.95 48.82
N LYS A 4 -10.44 39.91 48.58
CA LYS A 4 -9.82 39.88 47.24
C LYS A 4 -9.87 38.50 46.55
N TRP A 5 -10.02 37.41 47.30
CA TRP A 5 -10.13 36.06 46.73
C TRP A 5 -11.56 35.72 46.28
N ALA A 6 -12.56 36.22 47.02
CA ALA A 6 -13.97 36.03 46.67
C ALA A 6 -14.34 36.75 45.36
N SER A 7 -13.73 37.91 45.07
CA SER A 7 -13.94 38.62 43.81
C SER A 7 -13.34 37.90 42.61
N SER A 8 -12.19 37.23 42.76
CA SER A 8 -11.53 36.51 41.66
C SER A 8 -12.29 35.23 41.28
N LEU A 9 -12.84 34.51 42.28
CA LEU A 9 -13.67 33.33 42.04
C LEU A 9 -15.02 33.68 41.39
N LEU A 10 -15.63 34.81 41.77
CA LEU A 10 -16.85 35.30 41.13
C LEU A 10 -16.62 35.73 39.67
N VAL A 11 -15.51 36.41 39.38
CA VAL A 11 -15.19 36.81 38.00
C VAL A 11 -14.89 35.59 37.12
N SER A 12 -14.16 34.60 37.64
CA SER A 12 -13.86 33.38 36.88
C SER A 12 -15.12 32.53 36.63
N ALA A 13 -16.00 32.39 37.62
CA ALA A 13 -17.29 31.71 37.47
C ALA A 13 -18.22 32.41 36.45
N VAL A 14 -18.17 33.74 36.38
CA VAL A 14 -18.94 34.52 35.38
C VAL A 14 -18.37 34.34 33.97
N ILE A 15 -17.04 34.30 33.81
CA ILE A 15 -16.40 34.09 32.49
C ILE A 15 -16.63 32.66 31.99
N THR A 16 -16.51 31.64 32.85
CA THR A 16 -16.82 30.24 32.49
C THR A 16 -18.31 30.05 32.24
N GLY A 17 -19.15 30.74 33.00
CA GLY A 17 -20.60 30.78 32.77
C GLY A 17 -20.93 31.36 31.39
N LEU A 18 -20.37 32.52 31.05
CA LEU A 18 -20.61 33.20 29.77
C LEU A 18 -20.06 32.45 28.55
N THR A 19 -18.98 31.68 28.70
CA THR A 19 -18.40 30.86 27.61
C THR A 19 -19.19 29.57 27.39
N LEU A 20 -19.61 28.88 28.47
CA LEU A 20 -20.47 27.70 28.36
C LEU A 20 -21.88 28.06 27.88
N TRP A 21 -22.50 29.10 28.44
CA TRP A 21 -23.81 29.57 27.99
C TRP A 21 -23.74 30.21 26.60
N GLY A 22 -22.67 30.93 26.27
CA GLY A 22 -22.44 31.47 24.93
C GLY A 22 -22.30 30.36 23.89
N GLY A 23 -21.54 29.29 24.19
CA GLY A 23 -21.40 28.13 23.32
C GLY A 23 -22.70 27.34 23.13
N VAL A 24 -23.49 27.17 24.20
CA VAL A 24 -24.81 26.51 24.14
C VAL A 24 -25.83 27.38 23.41
N ALA A 25 -25.86 28.69 23.66
CA ALA A 25 -26.75 29.61 22.99
C ALA A 25 -26.41 29.78 21.50
N ILE A 26 -25.12 29.75 21.12
CA ILE A 26 -24.70 29.71 19.71
C ILE A 26 -25.12 28.38 19.08
N LYS A 27 -24.96 27.25 19.77
CA LYS A 27 -25.40 25.94 19.26
C LYS A 27 -26.91 25.87 19.08
N GLU A 28 -27.70 26.39 20.02
CA GLU A 28 -29.17 26.44 19.92
C GLU A 28 -29.66 27.50 18.91
N TYR A 29 -28.99 28.64 18.79
CA TYR A 29 -29.32 29.66 17.78
C TYR A 29 -28.97 29.20 16.37
N VAL A 30 -27.82 28.56 16.16
CA VAL A 30 -27.42 27.98 14.87
C VAL A 30 -28.31 26.78 14.51
N ALA A 31 -28.60 25.89 15.45
CA ALA A 31 -29.52 24.76 15.22
C ALA A 31 -30.97 25.21 14.95
N GLY A 32 -31.39 26.37 15.47
CA GLY A 32 -32.71 26.94 15.24
C GLY A 32 -32.82 27.92 14.06
N SER A 33 -31.70 28.39 13.50
CA SER A 33 -31.66 29.33 12.37
C SER A 33 -31.30 28.67 11.03
N ILE A 34 -30.88 27.41 11.05
CA ILE A 34 -30.76 26.57 9.85
C ILE A 34 -32.08 25.82 9.67
N THR A 35 -33.04 26.45 9.00
CA THR A 35 -34.32 25.82 8.62
C THR A 35 -34.33 25.31 7.18
N GLU A 36 -33.19 25.33 6.49
CA GLU A 36 -33.03 24.68 5.19
C GLU A 36 -31.83 23.75 5.23
N GLU A 37 -32.06 22.47 4.89
CA GLU A 37 -30.99 21.52 4.63
C GLU A 37 -30.19 21.96 3.39
N PRO A 38 -28.88 21.63 3.30
CA PRO A 38 -28.12 21.86 2.10
C PRO A 38 -28.85 21.23 0.91
N SER A 39 -29.24 22.07 -0.05
CA SER A 39 -30.13 21.74 -1.16
C SER A 39 -29.54 20.77 -2.21
N TYR A 40 -28.40 20.15 -1.92
CA TYR A 40 -27.78 19.11 -2.74
C TYR A 40 -27.94 17.69 -2.18
N LEU A 41 -28.56 17.49 -1.00
CA LEU A 41 -28.75 16.15 -0.41
C LEU A 41 -30.20 15.77 -0.10
N ALA A 42 -31.17 16.63 -0.38
CA ALA A 42 -32.58 16.44 0.03
C ALA A 42 -33.54 16.30 -1.17
N ASN A 43 -33.22 15.37 -2.09
CA ASN A 43 -34.09 14.58 -2.96
C ASN A 43 -33.36 14.25 -4.27
N SER A 44 -32.57 13.19 -4.24
CA SER A 44 -32.45 12.31 -5.39
C SER A 44 -32.35 10.90 -4.83
N GLN A 45 -33.27 10.03 -5.22
CA GLN A 45 -32.83 8.66 -5.49
C GLN A 45 -31.71 8.84 -6.50
N LEU A 46 -30.52 8.29 -6.22
CA LEU A 46 -29.43 8.31 -7.19
C LEU A 46 -30.00 7.76 -8.49
N ASP A 47 -29.99 8.58 -9.55
CA ASP A 47 -30.51 8.14 -10.84
C ASP A 47 -29.51 7.12 -11.40
N GLU A 48 -29.97 6.14 -12.18
CA GLU A 48 -29.12 5.07 -12.71
C GLU A 48 -27.86 5.61 -13.43
N ASP A 49 -27.93 6.82 -13.99
CA ASP A 49 -26.79 7.48 -14.65
C ASP A 49 -25.71 7.97 -13.67
N GLU A 50 -26.09 8.37 -12.45
CA GLU A 50 -25.16 8.83 -11.41
C GLU A 50 -24.55 7.64 -10.65
N GLU A 51 -25.31 6.57 -10.42
CA GLU A 51 -24.76 5.28 -9.98
C GLU A 51 -23.83 4.68 -11.04
N ASN A 52 -24.20 4.71 -12.33
CA ASN A 52 -23.33 4.28 -13.42
C ASN A 52 -22.09 5.17 -13.54
N PHE A 53 -22.18 6.48 -13.30
CA PHE A 53 -21.04 7.38 -13.34
C PHE A 53 -20.08 7.15 -12.16
N LEU A 54 -20.60 7.00 -10.93
CA LEU A 54 -19.78 6.68 -9.76
C LEU A 54 -19.22 5.26 -9.85
N SER A 55 -19.98 4.30 -10.39
CA SER A 55 -19.51 2.96 -10.72
C SER A 55 -18.46 2.98 -11.82
N GLN A 56 -18.59 3.84 -12.84
CA GLN A 56 -17.58 4.02 -13.87
C GLN A 56 -16.34 4.72 -13.34
N LEU A 57 -16.48 5.70 -12.43
CA LEU A 57 -15.35 6.34 -11.75
C LEU A 57 -14.61 5.35 -10.83
N SER A 58 -15.34 4.52 -10.08
CA SER A 58 -14.74 3.46 -9.27
C SER A 58 -14.13 2.37 -10.15
N MET A 59 -14.77 1.99 -11.26
CA MET A 59 -14.22 1.07 -12.25
C MET A 59 -12.97 1.64 -12.92
N THR A 60 -12.91 2.93 -13.26
CA THR A 60 -11.70 3.54 -13.84
C THR A 60 -10.54 3.54 -12.84
N ARG A 61 -10.81 3.66 -11.53
CA ARG A 61 -9.77 3.56 -10.51
C ARG A 61 -9.33 2.11 -10.30
N GLU A 62 -10.26 1.16 -10.25
CA GLU A 62 -9.98 -0.28 -10.16
C GLU A 62 -9.19 -0.76 -11.39
N GLU A 63 -9.58 -0.34 -12.60
CA GLU A 63 -8.88 -0.62 -13.86
C GLU A 63 -7.50 0.04 -13.90
N ALA A 64 -7.38 1.31 -13.52
CA ALA A 64 -6.08 2.00 -13.48
C ALA A 64 -5.13 1.36 -12.45
N LEU A 65 -5.66 0.90 -11.30
CA LEU A 65 -4.87 0.16 -10.32
C LEU A 65 -4.43 -1.19 -10.88
N PHE A 66 -5.32 -1.92 -11.54
CA PHE A 66 -4.99 -3.18 -12.19
C PHE A 66 -3.90 -2.99 -13.27
N GLU A 67 -4.03 -1.97 -14.11
CA GLU A 67 -3.02 -1.61 -15.12
C GLU A 67 -1.68 -1.22 -14.48
N ALA A 68 -1.70 -0.46 -13.38
CA ALA A 68 -0.49 -0.12 -12.63
C ALA A 68 0.17 -1.38 -12.05
N GLN A 69 -0.61 -2.28 -11.44
CA GLN A 69 -0.13 -3.56 -10.92
C GLN A 69 0.59 -4.38 -12.01
N GLN A 70 0.07 -4.44 -13.24
CA GLN A 70 0.73 -5.16 -14.35
C GLN A 70 2.13 -4.62 -14.73
N LYS A 71 2.44 -3.38 -14.34
CA LYS A 71 3.70 -2.68 -14.62
C LYS A 71 4.70 -2.81 -13.46
N VAL A 72 4.31 -3.43 -12.35
CA VAL A 72 5.18 -3.73 -11.21
C VAL A 72 5.86 -5.08 -11.42
N ILE A 73 7.13 -5.14 -11.05
CA ILE A 73 8.04 -6.23 -11.34
C ILE A 73 8.63 -6.75 -10.04
N GLN A 74 8.74 -8.06 -9.92
CA GLN A 74 9.60 -8.67 -8.90
C GLN A 74 11.01 -8.83 -9.43
N ILE A 75 11.99 -8.57 -8.58
CA ILE A 75 13.41 -8.72 -8.86
C ILE A 75 13.99 -9.76 -7.90
N GLU A 76 14.67 -10.77 -8.44
CA GLU A 76 15.43 -11.77 -7.70
C GLU A 76 16.89 -11.74 -8.14
N THR A 77 17.82 -11.59 -7.21
CA THR A 77 19.27 -11.62 -7.51
C THR A 77 19.84 -13.03 -7.31
N PRO A 78 20.99 -13.38 -7.93
CA PRO A 78 21.66 -14.67 -7.72
C PRO A 78 22.09 -14.93 -6.27
N ILE A 79 22.30 -13.87 -5.50
CA ILE A 79 22.68 -13.94 -4.07
C ILE A 79 21.46 -14.03 -3.13
N GLY A 80 20.24 -14.06 -3.70
CA GLY A 80 19.00 -14.29 -2.95
C GLY A 80 18.28 -13.03 -2.46
N SER A 81 18.75 -11.82 -2.80
CA SER A 81 17.99 -10.59 -2.58
C SER A 81 16.73 -10.57 -3.44
N ILE A 82 15.60 -10.19 -2.83
CA ILE A 82 14.29 -10.04 -3.48
C ILE A 82 13.79 -8.62 -3.24
N GLY A 83 13.29 -7.98 -4.27
CA GLY A 83 12.63 -6.68 -4.17
C GLY A 83 11.65 -6.46 -5.31
N SER A 84 11.22 -5.21 -5.43
CA SER A 84 10.31 -4.75 -6.47
C SER A 84 10.96 -3.73 -7.38
N GLY A 85 10.37 -3.55 -8.55
CA GLY A 85 10.64 -2.47 -9.48
C GLY A 85 9.38 -2.15 -10.28
N PHE A 86 9.48 -1.19 -11.19
CA PHE A 86 8.41 -0.90 -12.13
C PHE A 86 8.95 -0.49 -13.49
N ILE A 87 8.19 -0.77 -14.55
CA ILE A 87 8.55 -0.43 -15.92
C ILE A 87 8.58 1.10 -16.05
N TYR A 88 9.76 1.64 -16.34
CA TYR A 88 10.03 3.07 -16.41
C TYR A 88 9.83 3.64 -17.80
N ASN A 89 10.24 2.92 -18.84
CA ASN A 89 10.11 3.37 -20.22
C ASN A 89 9.71 2.25 -21.18
N THR A 90 9.45 2.61 -22.44
CA THR A 90 9.09 1.67 -23.51
C THR A 90 10.27 0.89 -24.08
N GLU A 91 11.49 1.14 -23.61
CA GLU A 91 12.71 0.43 -24.02
C GLU A 91 13.00 -0.78 -23.12
N GLY A 92 12.19 -0.99 -22.07
CA GLY A 92 12.35 -2.10 -21.13
C GLY A 92 13.21 -1.76 -19.91
N ALA A 93 13.44 -0.48 -19.63
CA ALA A 93 14.09 -0.04 -18.41
C ALA A 93 13.14 -0.17 -17.21
N ILE A 94 13.68 -0.62 -16.08
CA ILE A 94 12.99 -0.79 -14.80
C ILE A 94 13.75 0.00 -13.74
N ILE A 95 13.04 0.82 -12.96
CA ILE A 95 13.58 1.45 -11.76
C ILE A 95 13.41 0.49 -10.57
N THR A 96 14.40 0.44 -9.69
CA THR A 96 14.36 -0.25 -8.39
C THR A 96 15.30 0.44 -7.39
N ASN A 97 15.47 -0.13 -6.19
CA ASN A 97 16.47 0.33 -5.24
C ASN A 97 17.86 -0.29 -5.49
N ALA A 98 18.90 0.46 -5.14
CA ALA A 98 20.29 -0.01 -5.23
C ALA A 98 20.53 -1.20 -4.29
N HIS A 99 20.00 -1.17 -3.07
CA HIS A 99 20.15 -2.27 -2.11
C HIS A 99 19.51 -3.58 -2.58
N VAL A 100 18.48 -3.51 -3.45
CA VAL A 100 17.82 -4.71 -4.00
C VAL A 100 18.77 -5.47 -4.91
N VAL A 101 19.58 -4.76 -5.71
CA VAL A 101 20.47 -5.34 -6.73
C VAL A 101 21.96 -5.20 -6.41
N ALA A 102 22.30 -4.81 -5.18
CA ALA A 102 23.68 -4.62 -4.77
C ALA A 102 24.52 -5.87 -5.05
N ASN A 103 25.71 -5.66 -5.65
CA ASN A 103 26.64 -6.71 -6.08
C ASN A 103 26.09 -7.71 -7.13
N ALA A 104 24.92 -7.46 -7.73
CA ALA A 104 24.39 -8.22 -8.85
C ALA A 104 24.56 -7.44 -10.15
N SER A 105 25.19 -8.04 -11.16
CA SER A 105 25.23 -7.50 -12.53
C SER A 105 24.04 -7.98 -13.37
N GLU A 106 23.50 -9.15 -13.02
CA GLU A 106 22.36 -9.78 -13.67
C GLU A 106 21.34 -10.20 -12.61
N VAL A 107 20.05 -10.05 -12.93
CA VAL A 107 18.92 -10.42 -12.06
C VAL A 107 17.89 -11.24 -12.84
N THR A 108 17.04 -11.95 -12.11
CA THR A 108 15.79 -12.50 -12.64
C THR A 108 14.66 -11.50 -12.39
N VAL A 109 13.98 -11.12 -13.46
CA VAL A 109 12.82 -10.23 -13.47
C VAL A 109 11.57 -11.08 -13.65
N ILE A 110 10.58 -10.94 -12.78
CA ILE A 110 9.31 -11.66 -12.85
C ILE A 110 8.17 -10.65 -12.98
N THR A 111 7.45 -10.69 -14.10
CA THR A 111 6.31 -9.81 -14.40
C THR A 111 5.02 -10.32 -13.75
N ALA A 112 3.99 -9.49 -13.68
CA ALA A 112 2.68 -9.80 -13.08
C ALA A 112 1.90 -10.98 -13.70
N ASP A 113 2.31 -11.47 -14.86
CA ASP A 113 1.82 -12.70 -15.51
C ASP A 113 2.70 -13.93 -15.19
N SER A 114 3.63 -13.79 -14.24
CA SER A 114 4.62 -14.78 -13.84
C SER A 114 5.63 -15.20 -14.93
N ALA A 115 5.74 -14.44 -16.02
CA ALA A 115 6.83 -14.62 -16.96
C ALA A 115 8.17 -14.19 -16.34
N ARG A 116 9.22 -14.96 -16.64
CA ARG A 116 10.58 -14.74 -16.12
C ARG A 116 11.50 -14.26 -17.23
N TYR A 117 12.26 -13.22 -16.94
CA TYR A 117 13.20 -12.58 -17.85
C TYR A 117 14.56 -12.39 -17.16
N THR A 118 15.61 -12.26 -17.96
CA THR A 118 16.93 -11.89 -17.46
C THR A 118 17.07 -10.37 -17.60
N GLY A 119 17.47 -9.69 -16.52
CA GLY A 119 17.71 -8.25 -16.51
C GLY A 119 19.16 -7.92 -16.19
N ASN A 120 19.70 -6.90 -16.84
CA ASN A 120 21.05 -6.40 -16.58
C ASN A 120 20.98 -5.12 -15.77
N VAL A 121 21.77 -5.00 -14.70
CA VAL A 121 21.89 -3.73 -13.98
C VAL A 121 22.77 -2.80 -14.81
N ILE A 122 22.18 -1.72 -15.32
CA ILE A 122 22.85 -0.76 -16.22
C ILE A 122 23.26 0.54 -15.51
N GLY A 123 22.72 0.79 -14.32
CA GLY A 123 23.04 1.93 -13.49
C GLY A 123 22.66 1.67 -12.03
N ILE A 124 23.48 2.15 -11.11
CA ILE A 124 23.24 2.01 -9.67
C ILE A 124 23.96 3.14 -8.93
N SER A 125 23.23 3.80 -8.01
CA SER A 125 23.80 4.84 -7.16
C SER A 125 24.51 4.20 -5.98
N ASP A 126 25.69 4.72 -5.65
CA ASP A 126 26.40 4.40 -4.42
C ASP A 126 25.88 5.19 -3.20
N THR A 127 25.01 6.19 -3.41
CA THR A 127 24.49 7.06 -2.35
C THR A 127 22.97 7.15 -2.25
N THR A 128 22.25 7.18 -3.37
CA THR A 128 20.82 7.58 -3.42
C THR A 128 19.87 6.39 -3.44
N ASP A 129 20.36 5.17 -3.19
CA ASP A 129 19.58 3.92 -3.16
C ASP A 129 18.66 3.69 -4.37
N VAL A 130 19.07 4.10 -5.57
CA VAL A 130 18.33 3.87 -6.83
C VAL A 130 19.22 3.11 -7.81
N ALA A 131 18.61 2.18 -8.54
CA ALA A 131 19.23 1.45 -9.64
C ALA A 131 18.28 1.29 -10.83
N VAL A 132 18.86 1.01 -11.99
CA VAL A 132 18.15 0.77 -13.24
C VAL A 132 18.55 -0.59 -13.80
N ILE A 133 17.53 -1.36 -14.17
CA ILE A 133 17.67 -2.67 -14.79
C ILE A 133 17.14 -2.58 -16.22
N GLN A 134 17.90 -3.08 -17.18
CA GLN A 134 17.49 -3.20 -18.56
C GLN A 134 17.02 -4.61 -18.87
N VAL A 135 15.82 -4.75 -19.44
CA VAL A 135 15.24 -6.02 -19.91
C VAL A 135 14.71 -5.83 -21.33
N ASP A 136 15.50 -6.21 -22.33
CA ASP A 136 15.18 -5.98 -23.75
C ASP A 136 13.87 -6.66 -24.17
N GLU A 137 13.54 -7.82 -23.57
CA GLU A 137 12.29 -8.54 -23.85
C GLU A 137 11.02 -7.82 -23.33
N LEU A 138 11.17 -6.80 -22.49
CA LEU A 138 10.06 -5.95 -22.05
C LEU A 138 9.89 -4.69 -22.91
N ALA A 139 10.73 -4.48 -23.93
CA ALA A 139 10.59 -3.36 -24.85
C ALA A 139 9.20 -3.37 -25.54
N GLY A 140 8.59 -2.21 -25.64
CA GLY A 140 7.24 -2.00 -26.17
C GLY A 140 6.11 -2.19 -25.16
N ARG A 141 6.39 -2.61 -23.91
CA ARG A 141 5.40 -2.56 -22.83
C ARG A 141 5.14 -1.12 -22.41
N GLU A 142 3.92 -0.84 -21.96
CA GLU A 142 3.57 0.49 -21.47
C GLU A 142 4.21 0.75 -20.10
N PRO A 143 4.92 1.88 -19.92
CA PRO A 143 5.52 2.22 -18.64
C PRO A 143 4.48 2.76 -17.65
N MET A 144 4.94 2.93 -16.41
CA MET A 144 4.24 3.75 -15.43
C MET A 144 4.23 5.22 -15.86
N GLU A 145 3.12 5.91 -15.61
CA GLU A 145 3.10 7.37 -15.73
C GLU A 145 3.75 8.00 -14.49
N LEU A 146 4.56 9.03 -14.69
CA LEU A 146 5.28 9.71 -13.62
C LEU A 146 4.68 11.10 -13.38
N GLU A 147 4.69 11.53 -12.12
CA GLU A 147 4.43 12.91 -11.73
C GLU A 147 5.75 13.54 -11.27
N THR A 148 6.28 14.43 -12.12
CA THR A 148 7.56 15.12 -11.89
C THR A 148 7.39 16.63 -11.68
N GLU A 149 6.18 17.15 -11.81
CA GLU A 149 5.90 18.59 -11.78
C GLU A 149 5.30 19.03 -10.43
N LYS A 150 4.80 18.10 -9.63
CA LYS A 150 4.21 18.35 -8.32
C LYS A 150 4.90 17.50 -7.25
N ASP A 151 5.38 18.16 -6.20
CA ASP A 151 5.84 17.49 -4.99
C ASP A 151 4.67 16.89 -4.21
N ALA A 152 4.95 15.82 -3.44
CA ALA A 152 3.98 15.26 -2.51
C ALA A 152 3.64 16.29 -1.41
N GLU A 153 2.36 16.40 -1.07
CA GLU A 153 1.89 17.27 0.01
C GLU A 153 1.36 16.45 1.19
N LEU A 154 1.40 17.04 2.38
CA LEU A 154 0.81 16.43 3.57
C LEU A 154 -0.68 16.10 3.30
N LEU A 155 -1.08 14.90 3.70
CA LEU A 155 -2.41 14.32 3.52
C LEU A 155 -2.75 13.89 2.08
N ASP A 156 -1.82 13.98 1.13
CA ASP A 156 -1.99 13.33 -0.17
C ASP A 156 -2.20 11.82 0.05
N GLN A 157 -3.24 11.27 -0.61
CA GLN A 157 -3.54 9.85 -0.56
C GLN A 157 -2.61 9.10 -1.49
N VAL A 158 -2.01 8.02 -1.00
CA VAL A 158 -1.00 7.27 -1.74
C VAL A 158 -1.28 5.77 -1.76
N LEU A 159 -0.80 5.11 -2.80
CA LEU A 159 -0.78 3.67 -2.94
C LEU A 159 0.66 3.22 -3.13
N THR A 160 1.17 2.34 -2.27
CA THR A 160 2.44 1.65 -2.49
C THR A 160 2.15 0.33 -3.17
N LEU A 161 2.90 0.05 -4.24
CA LEU A 161 2.83 -1.23 -4.93
C LEU A 161 4.14 -1.98 -4.79
N GLY A 162 4.04 -3.31 -4.70
CA GLY A 162 5.19 -4.20 -4.68
C GLY A 162 4.83 -5.63 -5.07
N SER A 163 5.85 -6.49 -5.11
CA SER A 163 5.75 -7.92 -5.36
C SER A 163 6.48 -8.74 -4.27
N PRO A 164 6.09 -8.60 -2.99
CA PRO A 164 6.70 -9.36 -1.91
C PRO A 164 6.47 -10.86 -2.09
N LEU A 165 7.55 -11.64 -1.97
CA LEU A 165 7.53 -13.10 -1.79
C LEU A 165 6.88 -13.92 -2.93
N GLY A 166 6.91 -13.44 -4.18
CA GLY A 166 6.22 -14.12 -5.28
C GLY A 166 4.74 -13.74 -5.43
N PHE A 167 4.22 -12.89 -4.55
CA PHE A 167 2.87 -12.32 -4.63
C PHE A 167 2.91 -11.03 -5.40
N GLN A 168 2.77 -11.18 -6.72
CA GLN A 168 2.61 -10.04 -7.62
C GLN A 168 1.45 -9.17 -7.16
N ASN A 169 1.66 -7.85 -7.23
CA ASN A 169 0.60 -6.84 -7.14
C ASN A 169 0.11 -6.51 -5.73
N THR A 170 0.98 -6.57 -4.73
CA THR A 170 0.64 -6.03 -3.40
C THR A 170 0.37 -4.54 -3.51
N VAL A 171 -0.79 -4.10 -3.02
CA VAL A 171 -1.22 -2.71 -2.95
C VAL A 171 -1.53 -2.41 -1.50
N THR A 172 -0.80 -1.49 -0.89
CA THR A 172 -1.21 -0.94 0.40
C THR A 172 -1.41 0.55 0.27
N SER A 173 -2.43 1.07 0.95
CA SER A 173 -2.79 2.47 0.86
C SER A 173 -2.37 3.23 2.10
N GLY A 174 -2.22 4.53 1.91
CA GLY A 174 -1.70 5.40 2.93
C GLY A 174 -1.97 6.87 2.69
N VAL A 175 -1.37 7.68 3.55
CA VAL A 175 -1.30 9.12 3.37
C VAL A 175 0.12 9.60 3.60
N ILE A 176 0.53 10.64 2.87
CA ILE A 176 1.75 11.38 3.18
C ILE A 176 1.55 12.07 4.55
N ASP A 177 2.39 11.75 5.52
CA ASP A 177 2.33 12.31 6.88
C ASP A 177 3.61 13.09 7.25
N GLY A 178 4.61 13.08 6.38
CA GLY A 178 5.79 13.93 6.45
C GLY A 178 6.46 14.08 5.09
N THR A 179 7.08 15.23 4.85
CA THR A 179 7.89 15.49 3.65
C THR A 179 9.26 16.02 4.06
N ASN A 180 10.21 16.06 3.13
CA ASN A 180 11.55 16.59 3.36
C ASN A 180 12.28 15.92 4.55
N ARG A 181 12.11 14.60 4.71
CA ARG A 181 12.85 13.84 5.72
C ARG A 181 14.26 13.57 5.22
N SER A 182 15.19 13.38 6.16
CA SER A 182 16.54 12.95 5.80
C SER A 182 17.15 12.08 6.88
N PHE A 183 17.75 10.97 6.46
CA PHE A 183 18.49 10.04 7.29
C PHE A 183 19.53 9.27 6.46
N ALA A 184 20.34 8.46 7.12
CA ALA A 184 21.30 7.60 6.46
C ALA A 184 21.17 6.17 6.95
N ILE A 185 21.15 5.22 6.02
CA ILE A 185 21.30 3.79 6.27
C ILE A 185 22.47 3.38 5.39
N GLU A 186 23.65 3.19 5.99
CA GLU A 186 24.87 2.92 5.23
C GLU A 186 24.64 1.80 4.19
N PRO A 187 25.06 2.01 2.93
CA PRO A 187 25.92 3.10 2.46
C PRO A 187 25.11 4.32 1.95
N PHE A 188 23.78 4.25 2.01
CA PHE A 188 22.88 5.16 1.35
C PHE A 188 22.47 6.33 2.26
N LYS A 189 22.25 7.46 1.61
CA LYS A 189 21.72 8.68 2.20
C LYS A 189 20.39 8.97 1.56
N TYR A 190 19.39 9.08 2.40
CA TYR A 190 18.04 9.42 2.01
C TYR A 190 17.86 10.89 2.33
N GLU A 191 17.82 11.72 1.30
CA GLU A 191 17.60 13.16 1.40
C GLU A 191 16.29 13.50 0.69
N ASN A 192 15.59 14.51 1.19
CA ASN A 192 14.30 14.95 0.64
C ASN A 192 13.22 13.86 0.50
N ILE A 193 13.25 12.82 1.33
CA ILE A 193 12.28 11.72 1.19
C ILE A 193 10.92 12.06 1.79
N ASP A 194 9.89 11.48 1.20
CA ASP A 194 8.53 11.53 1.71
C ASP A 194 8.25 10.38 2.67
N GLN A 195 7.55 10.69 3.74
CA GLN A 195 7.10 9.75 4.75
C GLN A 195 5.59 9.53 4.58
N PHE A 196 5.17 8.27 4.64
CA PHE A 196 3.77 7.91 4.49
C PHE A 196 3.36 6.78 5.43
N THR A 197 2.08 6.73 5.76
CA THR A 197 1.51 5.66 6.58
C THR A 197 0.98 4.55 5.68
N ALA A 198 1.61 3.39 5.59
CA ALA A 198 1.03 2.24 4.90
C ALA A 198 1.54 0.96 5.56
N ALA A 199 0.77 -0.12 5.44
CA ALA A 199 1.28 -1.44 5.76
C ALA A 199 2.39 -1.77 4.74
N ILE A 200 3.65 -1.60 5.13
CA ILE A 200 4.77 -2.01 4.28
C ILE A 200 5.23 -3.37 4.76
N SER A 201 5.51 -4.23 3.80
CA SER A 201 6.02 -5.57 4.03
C SER A 201 7.31 -5.75 3.26
N PRO A 202 8.20 -6.64 3.74
CA PRO A 202 9.42 -7.01 3.02
C PRO A 202 9.10 -7.40 1.57
N GLY A 203 9.60 -6.61 0.62
CA GLY A 203 9.40 -6.81 -0.81
C GLY A 203 8.70 -5.67 -1.56
N ASN A 204 8.21 -4.63 -0.88
CA ASN A 204 7.78 -3.39 -1.54
C ASN A 204 8.95 -2.45 -1.93
N SER A 205 10.15 -2.66 -1.36
CA SER A 205 11.35 -1.89 -1.68
C SER A 205 11.66 -1.93 -3.18
N GLY A 206 11.82 -0.76 -3.78
CA GLY A 206 12.05 -0.52 -5.20
C GLY A 206 10.76 -0.42 -6.02
N GLY A 207 9.61 -0.78 -5.44
CA GLY A 207 8.30 -0.60 -6.06
C GLY A 207 7.84 0.88 -6.05
N PRO A 208 6.80 1.22 -6.81
CA PRO A 208 6.34 2.60 -6.94
C PRO A 208 5.44 3.03 -5.77
N LEU A 209 5.55 4.30 -5.38
CA LEU A 209 4.53 5.03 -4.63
C LEU A 209 3.71 5.86 -5.63
N LEU A 210 2.40 5.63 -5.67
CA LEU A 210 1.48 6.34 -6.55
C LEU A 210 0.66 7.37 -5.78
N ASP A 211 0.36 8.49 -6.41
CA ASP A 211 -0.75 9.36 -5.99
C ASP A 211 -2.08 8.64 -6.30
N ALA A 212 -2.93 8.46 -5.29
CA ALA A 212 -4.14 7.64 -5.40
C ALA A 212 -5.24 8.24 -6.28
N ASN A 213 -5.12 9.53 -6.65
CA ASN A 213 -6.10 10.22 -7.49
C ASN A 213 -5.72 10.14 -8.97
N SER A 214 -4.45 10.37 -9.28
CA SER A 214 -3.90 10.43 -10.63
C SER A 214 -3.34 9.09 -11.11
N MET A 215 -3.06 8.16 -10.18
CA MET A 215 -2.40 6.88 -10.44
C MET A 215 -0.98 6.99 -11.01
N LYS A 216 -0.37 8.18 -10.93
CA LYS A 216 1.01 8.42 -11.35
C LYS A 216 1.99 8.13 -10.22
N VAL A 217 3.18 7.68 -10.59
CA VAL A 217 4.30 7.49 -9.67
C VAL A 217 4.77 8.84 -9.18
N ILE A 218 4.81 9.02 -7.87
CA ILE A 218 5.38 10.18 -7.18
C ILE A 218 6.69 9.83 -6.46
N GLY A 219 6.96 8.54 -6.22
CA GLY A 219 8.20 8.12 -5.57
C GLY A 219 8.51 6.62 -5.68
N ILE A 220 9.66 6.25 -5.13
CA ILE A 220 10.19 4.87 -5.07
C ILE A 220 10.22 4.43 -3.61
N ASN A 221 9.46 3.41 -3.24
CA ASN A 221 9.43 2.89 -1.87
C ASN A 221 10.81 2.35 -1.50
N SER A 222 11.45 2.85 -0.44
CA SER A 222 12.88 2.58 -0.22
C SER A 222 13.24 2.18 1.21
N ALA A 223 12.46 2.58 2.21
CA ALA A 223 12.70 2.17 3.59
C ALA A 223 11.39 2.12 4.38
N GLU A 224 11.41 1.41 5.51
CA GLU A 224 10.27 1.23 6.40
C GLU A 224 10.69 1.34 7.87
N GLU A 225 9.76 1.80 8.71
CA GLU A 225 9.80 1.66 10.17
C GLU A 225 8.59 0.81 10.60
N PRO A 226 8.75 -0.54 10.64
CA PRO A 226 7.63 -1.45 10.87
C PRO A 226 6.91 -1.22 12.19
N ASP A 227 7.65 -0.89 13.26
CA ASP A 227 7.10 -0.63 14.59
C ASP A 227 6.13 0.57 14.62
N GLN A 228 6.24 1.47 13.65
CA GLN A 228 5.41 2.67 13.54
C GLN A 228 4.46 2.62 12.33
N ASN A 229 4.52 1.56 11.53
CA ASN A 229 3.77 1.44 10.28
C ASN A 229 4.01 2.62 9.32
N LEU A 230 5.29 3.05 9.24
CA LEU A 230 5.74 4.15 8.40
C LEU A 230 6.58 3.64 7.23
N GLY A 231 6.39 4.26 6.09
CA GLY A 231 7.20 4.11 4.90
C GLY A 231 7.93 5.37 4.51
N TYR A 232 8.99 5.18 3.76
CA TYR A 232 9.76 6.26 3.17
C TYR A 232 9.98 6.02 1.68
N SER A 233 9.70 7.04 0.88
CA SER A 233 9.88 7.01 -0.57
C SER A 233 10.81 8.12 -1.05
N ILE A 234 11.67 7.77 -2.00
CA ILE A 234 12.50 8.73 -2.73
C ILE A 234 11.61 9.39 -3.79
N PRO A 235 11.47 10.73 -3.83
CA PRO A 235 10.67 11.41 -4.85
C PRO A 235 11.16 11.07 -6.25
N ILE A 236 10.25 10.70 -7.14
CA ILE A 236 10.63 10.28 -8.49
C ILE A 236 11.31 11.42 -9.27
N ALA A 237 10.83 12.65 -9.03
CA ALA A 237 11.35 13.87 -9.66
C ALA A 237 12.84 14.11 -9.36
N ASP A 238 13.34 13.66 -8.21
CA ASP A 238 14.73 13.87 -7.79
C ASP A 238 15.72 12.95 -8.51
N VAL A 239 15.24 11.87 -9.14
CA VAL A 239 16.10 10.80 -9.67
C VAL A 239 15.95 10.57 -11.18
N THR A 240 14.97 11.16 -11.85
CA THR A 240 14.74 10.96 -13.30
C THR A 240 15.96 11.32 -14.15
N GLU A 241 16.62 12.46 -13.89
CA GLU A 241 17.82 12.87 -14.65
C GLU A 241 18.97 11.85 -14.52
N MET A 242 19.16 11.31 -13.31
CA MET A 242 20.17 10.27 -13.04
C MET A 242 19.82 8.95 -13.75
N VAL A 243 18.54 8.54 -13.68
CA VAL A 243 18.03 7.34 -14.35
C VAL A 243 18.17 7.44 -15.86
N ASP A 244 17.73 8.54 -16.46
CA ASP A 244 17.83 8.79 -17.90
C ASP A 244 19.29 8.78 -18.37
N ASN A 245 20.20 9.34 -17.57
CA ASN A 245 21.61 9.32 -17.90
C ASN A 245 22.19 7.90 -17.99
N TRP A 246 21.82 7.00 -17.07
CA TRP A 246 22.24 5.60 -17.12
C TRP A 246 21.60 4.82 -18.26
N ILE A 247 20.38 5.16 -18.65
CA ILE A 247 19.73 4.55 -19.82
C ILE A 247 20.46 4.95 -21.10
N GLU A 248 20.77 6.23 -21.26
CA GLU A 248 21.53 6.73 -22.42
C GLU A 248 23.00 6.29 -22.40
N ASN A 249 23.60 6.22 -21.22
CA ASN A 249 25.01 5.91 -21.00
C ASN A 249 25.16 4.88 -19.86
N PRO A 250 24.92 3.59 -20.13
CA PRO A 250 25.09 2.53 -19.14
C PRO A 250 26.48 2.55 -18.50
N MET A 251 26.55 2.23 -17.21
CA MET A 251 27.82 2.15 -16.49
C MET A 251 28.68 1.02 -17.05
N ASP A 252 29.96 1.32 -17.33
CA ASP A 252 30.94 0.31 -17.76
C ASP A 252 31.31 -0.66 -16.63
N GLU A 253 31.35 -0.16 -15.38
CA GLU A 253 31.65 -0.91 -14.17
C GLU A 253 30.67 -0.48 -13.07
N LEU A 254 30.06 -1.47 -12.39
CA LEU A 254 29.15 -1.23 -11.27
C LEU A 254 29.94 -1.11 -9.96
N PRO A 255 29.56 -0.20 -9.03
CA PRO A 255 30.15 -0.14 -7.70
C PRO A 255 29.94 -1.46 -6.93
N GLU A 256 30.98 -1.86 -6.20
CA GLU A 256 30.89 -2.95 -5.23
C GLU A 256 30.52 -2.40 -3.85
N PHE A 257 29.68 -3.13 -3.14
CA PHE A 257 29.22 -2.77 -1.81
C PHE A 257 29.68 -3.83 -0.80
N ASP A 258 30.77 -3.54 -0.08
CA ASP A 258 31.40 -4.47 0.88
C ASP A 258 30.40 -5.01 1.93
N GLN A 259 29.48 -4.16 2.38
CA GLN A 259 28.44 -4.52 3.34
C GLN A 259 27.41 -5.54 2.84
N TYR A 260 27.33 -5.73 1.51
CA TYR A 260 26.56 -6.76 0.86
C TYR A 260 27.45 -7.91 0.33
N ALA A 261 28.77 -7.86 0.54
CA ALA A 261 29.73 -8.86 0.05
C ALA A 261 29.80 -10.12 0.94
N ASP A 262 29.64 -9.94 2.26
CA ASP A 262 29.66 -11.00 3.27
C ASP A 262 28.25 -11.35 3.78
N GLN A 263 27.19 -10.81 3.17
CA GLN A 263 25.84 -11.27 3.47
C GLN A 263 25.81 -12.76 3.14
N PRO A 264 25.62 -13.65 4.14
CA PRO A 264 25.36 -15.03 3.81
C PRO A 264 24.17 -15.04 2.82
N SER A 265 24.15 -15.98 1.89
CA SER A 265 22.97 -16.30 1.07
C SER A 265 21.70 -16.60 1.91
N ASP A 266 21.81 -16.53 3.22
CA ASP A 266 20.77 -16.66 4.22
C ASP A 266 19.94 -15.38 4.26
N PHE A 267 19.31 -15.04 3.14
CA PHE A 267 17.91 -14.68 3.27
C PHE A 267 17.21 -15.94 3.78
N VAL A 268 16.54 -15.83 4.93
CA VAL A 268 15.53 -16.80 5.30
C VAL A 268 14.48 -16.67 4.20
N THR A 269 14.47 -17.59 3.23
CA THR A 269 13.31 -17.75 2.35
C THR A 269 12.12 -17.81 3.30
N PRO A 270 11.21 -16.82 3.26
CA PRO A 270 10.20 -16.73 4.29
C PRO A 270 9.52 -18.08 4.35
N THR A 271 9.40 -18.57 5.56
CA THR A 271 8.81 -19.88 5.79
C THR A 271 7.44 -19.92 5.14
N MET A 272 6.99 -21.13 4.82
CA MET A 272 5.63 -21.32 4.32
C MET A 272 4.60 -20.61 5.23
N GLU A 273 4.87 -20.58 6.55
CA GLU A 273 4.09 -19.89 7.57
C GLU A 273 4.09 -18.37 7.41
N GLU A 274 5.25 -17.74 7.24
CA GLU A 274 5.36 -16.30 7.01
C GLU A 274 4.66 -15.87 5.72
N GLN A 275 4.79 -16.65 4.65
CA GLN A 275 4.13 -16.39 3.38
C GLN A 275 2.60 -16.52 3.49
N ALA A 276 2.11 -17.53 4.21
CA ALA A 276 0.68 -17.69 4.42
C ALA A 276 0.11 -16.62 5.34
N LEU A 277 0.83 -16.25 6.41
CA LEU A 277 0.44 -15.16 7.30
C LEU A 277 0.29 -13.86 6.51
N TYR A 278 1.26 -13.58 5.63
CA TYR A 278 1.22 -12.45 4.72
C TYR A 278 -0.04 -12.47 3.84
N ILE A 279 -0.37 -13.60 3.20
CA ILE A 279 -1.56 -13.72 2.35
C ILE A 279 -2.86 -13.47 3.11
N ALA A 280 -2.98 -13.96 4.34
CA ALA A 280 -4.16 -13.72 5.18
C ALA A 280 -4.31 -12.24 5.54
N GLN A 281 -3.20 -11.59 5.93
CA GLN A 281 -3.20 -10.14 6.23
C GLN A 281 -3.55 -9.34 4.98
N TYR A 282 -2.91 -9.67 3.85
CA TYR A 282 -3.08 -8.93 2.62
C TYR A 282 -4.51 -9.03 2.09
N TYR A 283 -5.13 -10.20 2.16
CA TYR A 283 -6.55 -10.37 1.85
C TYR A 283 -7.47 -9.47 2.68
N LEU A 284 -7.24 -9.37 4.00
CA LEU A 284 -8.03 -8.50 4.88
C LEU A 284 -7.80 -7.03 4.58
N SER A 285 -6.56 -6.62 4.35
CA SER A 285 -6.21 -5.25 3.96
C SER A 285 -6.84 -4.87 2.62
N SER A 286 -6.84 -5.75 1.62
CA SER A 286 -7.50 -5.51 0.34
C SER A 286 -9.01 -5.25 0.51
N ILE A 287 -9.68 -5.98 1.40
CA ILE A 287 -11.10 -5.73 1.72
C ILE A 287 -11.27 -4.37 2.41
N GLU A 288 -10.44 -4.04 3.39
CA GLU A 288 -10.49 -2.75 4.11
C GLU A 288 -10.41 -1.55 3.16
N PHE A 289 -9.60 -1.67 2.10
CA PHE A 289 -9.42 -0.62 1.10
C PHE A 289 -10.41 -0.69 -0.08
N GLY A 290 -11.32 -1.66 -0.07
CA GLY A 290 -12.28 -1.87 -1.16
C GLY A 290 -11.64 -2.41 -2.45
N ASP A 291 -10.42 -2.92 -2.40
CA ASP A 291 -9.76 -3.63 -3.50
C ASP A 291 -10.23 -5.08 -3.54
N TYR A 292 -11.48 -5.26 -3.92
CA TYR A 292 -12.11 -6.57 -3.98
C TYR A 292 -11.50 -7.43 -5.09
N VAL A 293 -10.96 -6.83 -6.15
CA VAL A 293 -10.32 -7.56 -7.27
C VAL A 293 -9.09 -8.29 -6.74
N THR A 294 -8.21 -7.59 -6.01
CA THR A 294 -7.04 -8.24 -5.43
C THR A 294 -7.44 -9.26 -4.37
N ALA A 295 -8.34 -8.91 -3.45
CA ALA A 295 -8.81 -9.84 -2.42
C ALA A 295 -9.37 -11.14 -3.04
N TYR A 296 -10.17 -11.02 -4.10
CA TYR A 296 -10.71 -12.15 -4.85
C TYR A 296 -9.60 -12.95 -5.58
N SER A 297 -8.60 -12.27 -6.14
CA SER A 297 -7.48 -12.92 -6.84
C SER A 297 -6.60 -13.77 -5.91
N LEU A 298 -6.59 -13.48 -4.61
CA LEU A 298 -5.88 -14.24 -3.58
C LEU A 298 -6.59 -15.54 -3.21
N LEU A 299 -7.88 -15.67 -3.56
CA LEU A 299 -8.63 -16.91 -3.38
C LEU A 299 -8.12 -17.99 -4.35
N GLY A 300 -8.10 -19.24 -3.89
CA GLY A 300 -7.78 -20.39 -4.73
C GLY A 300 -8.91 -20.69 -5.72
N VAL A 301 -8.58 -21.45 -6.77
CA VAL A 301 -9.52 -21.73 -7.88
C VAL A 301 -10.85 -22.30 -7.38
N SER A 302 -10.83 -23.19 -6.39
CA SER A 302 -12.06 -23.79 -5.85
C SER A 302 -13.00 -22.79 -5.19
N MET A 303 -12.46 -21.74 -4.56
CA MET A 303 -13.28 -20.69 -3.95
C MET A 303 -13.83 -19.73 -5.00
N GLN A 304 -13.04 -19.42 -6.04
CA GLN A 304 -13.50 -18.61 -7.18
C GLN A 304 -14.55 -19.33 -8.04
N GLU A 305 -14.61 -20.67 -7.97
CA GLU A 305 -15.69 -21.46 -8.57
C GLU A 305 -16.97 -21.47 -7.72
N GLU A 306 -16.85 -21.25 -6.40
CA GLU A 306 -17.98 -21.26 -5.46
C GLU A 306 -18.76 -19.94 -5.46
N TYR A 307 -18.04 -18.81 -5.58
CA TYR A 307 -18.62 -17.48 -5.62
C TYR A 307 -18.10 -16.71 -6.83
N THR A 308 -18.99 -16.12 -7.62
CA THR A 308 -18.58 -15.16 -8.64
C THR A 308 -17.98 -13.91 -8.01
N PHE A 309 -17.16 -13.16 -8.74
CA PHE A 309 -16.61 -11.89 -8.27
C PHE A 309 -17.71 -10.91 -7.80
N SER A 310 -18.86 -10.86 -8.49
CA SER A 310 -19.99 -10.02 -8.10
C SER A 310 -20.56 -10.43 -6.74
N GLU A 311 -20.81 -11.72 -6.53
CA GLU A 311 -21.32 -12.24 -5.26
C GLU A 311 -20.33 -12.02 -4.11
N TYR A 312 -19.04 -12.15 -4.41
CA TYR A 312 -17.96 -11.86 -3.47
C TYR A 312 -17.94 -10.38 -3.06
N LYS A 313 -18.03 -9.45 -4.01
CA LYS A 313 -18.08 -8.00 -3.73
C LYS A 313 -19.33 -7.63 -2.93
N ASP A 314 -20.49 -8.18 -3.29
CA ASP A 314 -21.78 -7.91 -2.62
C ASP A 314 -21.80 -8.36 -1.15
N TYR A 315 -20.99 -9.36 -0.79
CA TYR A 315 -20.84 -9.82 0.59
C TYR A 315 -20.35 -8.70 1.53
N PHE A 316 -19.56 -7.75 1.02
CA PHE A 316 -18.97 -6.65 1.80
C PHE A 316 -19.73 -5.33 1.69
N GLN A 317 -20.90 -5.27 1.03
CA GLN A 317 -21.62 -4.03 0.77
C GLN A 317 -22.02 -3.22 2.02
N ASN A 318 -22.16 -3.88 3.17
CA ASN A 318 -22.51 -3.24 4.45
C ASN A 318 -21.30 -3.02 5.36
N LEU A 319 -20.10 -3.38 4.92
CA LEU A 319 -18.86 -3.24 5.67
C LEU A 319 -18.44 -1.76 5.70
N LEU A 320 -18.19 -1.24 6.91
CA LEU A 320 -17.64 0.10 7.13
C LEU A 320 -16.14 0.05 7.38
N SER A 321 -15.68 -0.98 8.09
CA SER A 321 -14.26 -1.30 8.26
C SER A 321 -14.07 -2.77 8.67
N ILE A 322 -12.88 -3.29 8.39
CA ILE A 322 -12.36 -4.58 8.79
C ILE A 322 -10.90 -4.41 9.24
N SER A 323 -10.60 -4.82 10.46
CA SER A 323 -9.25 -4.66 11.02
C SER A 323 -8.78 -5.93 11.69
N LEU A 324 -7.55 -6.33 11.36
CA LEU A 324 -6.87 -7.43 12.02
C LEU A 324 -6.43 -6.99 13.43
N LYS A 325 -6.79 -7.78 14.45
CA LYS A 325 -6.38 -7.54 15.84
C LYS A 325 -5.23 -8.41 16.28
N SER A 326 -5.25 -9.68 15.87
CA SER A 326 -4.17 -10.62 16.12
C SER A 326 -4.21 -11.76 15.11
N SER A 327 -3.07 -12.43 14.92
CA SER A 327 -2.98 -13.60 14.06
C SER A 327 -1.87 -14.54 14.50
N ASP A 328 -2.09 -15.83 14.31
CA ASP A 328 -1.13 -16.92 14.50
C ASP A 328 -1.17 -17.84 13.28
N SER A 329 -0.08 -18.55 12.99
CA SER A 329 -0.01 -19.50 11.87
C SER A 329 0.49 -20.87 12.33
N PHE A 330 0.06 -21.92 11.61
CA PHE A 330 0.38 -23.32 11.91
C PHE A 330 0.54 -24.13 10.63
N VAL A 331 1.67 -24.79 10.42
CA VAL A 331 1.79 -25.80 9.34
C VAL A 331 0.87 -27.01 9.63
N VAL A 332 0.00 -27.35 8.68
CA VAL A 332 -0.87 -28.52 8.70
C VAL A 332 -0.73 -29.30 7.40
N SER A 333 -0.08 -30.47 7.44
CA SER A 333 0.02 -31.41 6.30
C SER A 333 0.55 -30.83 4.98
N GLY A 334 1.47 -29.86 5.02
CA GLY A 334 2.01 -29.21 3.82
C GLY A 334 1.23 -27.98 3.35
N GLU A 335 0.21 -27.59 4.10
CA GLU A 335 -0.52 -26.33 3.99
C GLU A 335 -0.25 -25.51 5.26
N VAL A 336 -0.65 -24.23 5.26
CA VAL A 336 -0.61 -23.40 6.46
C VAL A 336 -2.01 -22.94 6.81
N GLU A 337 -2.35 -23.14 8.08
CA GLU A 337 -3.54 -22.56 8.68
C GLU A 337 -3.17 -21.26 9.39
N VAL A 338 -3.74 -20.13 8.96
CA VAL A 338 -3.64 -18.86 9.67
C VAL A 338 -4.93 -18.62 10.43
N ARG A 339 -4.83 -18.41 11.74
CA ARG A 339 -5.94 -18.01 12.60
C ARG A 339 -5.81 -16.54 12.92
N ALA A 340 -6.90 -15.79 12.78
CA ALA A 340 -6.91 -14.36 13.01
C ALA A 340 -8.13 -13.93 13.83
N SER A 341 -7.94 -12.97 14.73
CA SER A 341 -9.04 -12.23 15.35
C SER A 341 -9.22 -10.94 14.55
N VAL A 342 -10.41 -10.75 14.00
CA VAL A 342 -10.73 -9.68 13.04
C VAL A 342 -11.96 -8.92 13.54
N GLU A 343 -11.83 -7.62 13.75
CA GLU A 343 -12.96 -6.75 14.07
C GLU A 343 -13.56 -6.21 12.79
N LYS A 344 -14.88 -6.34 12.63
CA LYS A 344 -15.64 -5.69 11.56
C LYS A 344 -16.57 -4.65 12.15
N GLU A 345 -16.62 -3.47 11.55
CA GLU A 345 -17.73 -2.55 11.72
C GLU A 345 -18.68 -2.67 10.52
N GLU A 346 -19.95 -2.95 10.77
CA GLU A 346 -20.96 -3.16 9.73
C GLU A 346 -22.18 -2.27 9.99
N LEU A 347 -22.88 -1.91 8.91
CA LEU A 347 -24.15 -1.19 8.98
C LEU A 347 -25.32 -2.19 9.03
N ILE A 348 -25.85 -2.43 10.23
CA ILE A 348 -26.97 -3.34 10.47
C ILE A 348 -28.18 -2.51 10.92
N ASN A 349 -29.28 -2.56 10.15
CA ASN A 349 -30.50 -1.78 10.44
C ASN A 349 -30.24 -0.27 10.64
N ASN A 350 -29.37 0.32 9.83
CA ASN A 350 -28.91 1.72 9.92
C ASN A 350 -28.18 2.07 11.24
N LYS A 351 -27.61 1.08 11.91
CA LYS A 351 -26.75 1.28 13.08
C LYS A 351 -25.38 0.66 12.81
N ARG A 352 -24.34 1.33 13.31
CA ARG A 352 -23.00 0.77 13.32
C ARG A 352 -22.93 -0.28 14.41
N GLU A 353 -22.59 -1.50 14.02
CA GLU A 353 -22.34 -2.60 14.94
C GLU A 353 -20.89 -3.06 14.73
N SER A 354 -20.13 -3.16 15.83
CA SER A 354 -18.77 -3.71 15.81
C SER A 354 -18.80 -5.12 16.38
N THR A 355 -18.27 -6.08 15.62
CA THR A 355 -18.27 -7.50 15.96
C THR A 355 -16.89 -8.08 15.74
N LEU A 356 -16.42 -8.89 16.71
CA LEU A 356 -15.15 -9.59 16.63
C LEU A 356 -15.38 -11.01 16.09
N TYR A 357 -14.58 -11.39 15.11
CA TYR A 357 -14.68 -12.67 14.42
C TYR A 357 -13.37 -13.44 14.52
N ASN A 358 -13.49 -14.75 14.72
CA ASN A 358 -12.41 -15.70 14.56
C ASN A 358 -12.35 -16.17 13.11
N TYR A 359 -11.32 -15.75 12.40
CA TYR A 359 -11.00 -16.14 11.03
C TYR A 359 -10.02 -17.31 11.00
N ARG A 360 -10.19 -18.19 10.01
CA ARG A 360 -9.31 -19.32 9.73
C ARG A 360 -9.09 -19.44 8.23
N PHE A 361 -7.87 -19.11 7.80
CA PHE A 361 -7.41 -19.24 6.43
C PHE A 361 -6.64 -20.54 6.29
N LEU A 362 -6.94 -21.32 5.25
CA LEU A 362 -6.10 -22.44 4.83
C LEU A 362 -5.41 -22.06 3.53
N ILE A 363 -4.09 -21.97 3.55
CA ILE A 363 -3.28 -21.39 2.50
C ILE A 363 -2.25 -22.40 1.99
N SER A 364 -2.16 -22.54 0.67
CA SER A 364 -1.23 -23.44 0.01
C SER A 364 -0.85 -22.91 -1.37
N GLN A 365 0.21 -23.46 -1.98
CA GLN A 365 0.57 -23.11 -3.35
C GLN A 365 -0.40 -23.69 -4.40
N GLU A 366 -0.78 -22.86 -5.37
CA GLU A 366 -1.45 -23.20 -6.62
C GLU A 366 -0.67 -22.54 -7.76
N ASN A 367 -0.23 -23.31 -8.76
CA ASN A 367 0.55 -22.79 -9.90
C ASN A 367 1.80 -21.96 -9.51
N GLY A 368 2.42 -22.28 -8.36
CA GLY A 368 3.61 -21.58 -7.85
C GLY A 368 3.32 -20.34 -7.01
N GLN A 369 2.07 -19.96 -6.78
CA GLN A 369 1.66 -18.84 -5.91
C GLN A 369 0.84 -19.36 -4.72
N TYR A 370 1.00 -18.82 -3.52
CA TYR A 370 0.08 -19.17 -2.44
C TYR A 370 -1.30 -18.53 -2.63
N LYS A 371 -2.33 -19.33 -2.38
CA LYS A 371 -3.73 -18.94 -2.48
C LYS A 371 -4.50 -19.40 -1.25
N ILE A 372 -5.56 -18.68 -0.91
CA ILE A 372 -6.51 -19.05 0.14
C ILE A 372 -7.40 -20.16 -0.41
N LYS A 373 -7.12 -21.41 -0.04
CA LYS A 373 -7.87 -22.59 -0.46
C LYS A 373 -9.23 -22.67 0.21
N ARG A 374 -9.29 -22.19 1.45
CA ARG A 374 -10.49 -22.17 2.28
C ARG A 374 -10.42 -21.03 3.28
N LEU A 375 -11.56 -20.38 3.47
CA LEU A 375 -11.77 -19.33 4.45
C LEU A 375 -12.99 -19.68 5.30
N GLU A 376 -12.80 -19.78 6.61
CA GLU A 376 -13.87 -20.00 7.59
C GLU A 376 -13.84 -18.85 8.60
N PHE A 377 -14.99 -18.37 9.05
CA PHE A 377 -15.06 -17.42 10.16
C PHE A 377 -16.30 -17.65 11.03
N SER A 378 -16.20 -17.29 12.30
CA SER A 378 -17.30 -17.32 13.27
C SER A 378 -17.19 -16.16 14.25
N GLU A 379 -18.32 -15.63 14.72
CA GLU A 379 -18.34 -14.65 15.82
C GLU A 379 -17.63 -15.21 17.07
N GLU A 380 -16.90 -14.36 17.79
CA GLU A 380 -16.19 -14.71 19.03
C GLU A 380 -17.10 -14.82 20.27
#